data_AF-A0A7Y4YDQ2-F1
#
_entry.id   AF-A0A7Y4YDQ2-F1
#
_cell.length_a   1.000
_cell.length_b   1.000
_cell.length_c   1.000
_cell.angle_alpha   90.00
_cell.angle_beta   90.00
_cell.angle_gamma   90.00
#
_symmetry.space_group_name_H-M   'P 1'
#
loop_
_entity.id
_entity.type
_entity.pdbx_description
1 polymer ?
#
loop_
_entity_poly.entity_id
_entity_poly.type
_entity_poly.pdbx_seq_one_letter_code
_entity_poly.pdbx_strand_id
1 'polypeptide(L)'
;MDFLNITNETEIEFQEIATKLFNEYAIITHNSEYRILEMEFYWNSNTHIDKSTYTRTHVEPKSGEWFFHYSGVDIALENKTSGGYGGILLRSIYDLNNKKVYKGPMVCAMRLFSGTNAFSDTIKTKIVPHNFTKTDIQKTERIGLGKNALENGANKLQYRFVIKH
;
A
#
# COMPACT_ATOMS: atom_id res chain seq x y z
N MET A 1 -8.63 -1.12 -11.38
CA MET A 1 -8.94 -1.85 -10.12
C MET A 1 -9.92 -1.00 -9.36
N ASP A 2 -11.20 -1.13 -9.66
CA ASP A 2 -12.21 -0.15 -9.23
C ASP A 2 -12.42 -0.17 -7.71
N PHE A 3 -12.05 -1.27 -7.06
CA PHE A 3 -12.10 -1.39 -5.60
C PHE A 3 -11.11 -0.49 -4.86
N LEU A 4 -10.13 0.14 -5.54
CA LEU A 4 -9.20 1.09 -4.94
C LEU A 4 -9.76 2.52 -4.85
N ASN A 5 -10.97 2.75 -5.37
CA ASN A 5 -11.59 4.08 -5.35
C ASN A 5 -12.00 4.46 -3.92
N ILE A 6 -11.47 5.58 -3.43
CA ILE A 6 -11.81 6.17 -2.14
C ILE A 6 -12.80 7.30 -2.39
N THR A 7 -13.97 7.23 -1.78
CA THR A 7 -15.06 8.19 -1.95
C THR A 7 -15.50 8.83 -0.65
N ASN A 8 -15.52 8.06 0.43
CA ASN A 8 -16.00 8.52 1.74
C ASN A 8 -14.84 8.94 2.65
N GLU A 9 -13.60 8.53 2.33
CA GLU A 9 -12.39 8.88 3.09
C GLU A 9 -12.46 8.40 4.55
N THR A 10 -13.07 7.23 4.76
CA THR A 10 -13.31 6.63 6.08
C THR A 10 -12.41 5.42 6.33
N GLU A 11 -12.21 5.12 7.61
CA GLU A 11 -11.50 3.89 8.03
C GLU A 11 -12.16 2.61 7.50
N ILE A 12 -13.50 2.59 7.39
CA ILE A 12 -14.25 1.43 6.87
C ILE A 12 -13.88 1.18 5.41
N GLU A 13 -13.84 2.21 4.59
CA GLU A 13 -13.46 2.11 3.17
C GLU A 13 -12.02 1.62 3.02
N PHE A 14 -11.08 2.09 3.85
CA PHE A 14 -9.71 1.58 3.86
C PHE A 14 -9.63 0.11 4.30
N GLN A 15 -10.45 -0.29 5.27
CA GLN A 15 -10.55 -1.67 5.71
C GLN A 15 -11.11 -2.59 4.62
N GLU A 16 -12.08 -2.13 3.82
CA GLU A 16 -12.62 -2.89 2.68
C GLU A 16 -11.56 -3.11 1.59
N ILE A 17 -10.79 -2.05 1.27
CA ILE A 17 -9.65 -2.14 0.35
C ILE A 17 -8.61 -3.14 0.88
N ALA A 18 -8.21 -3.00 2.14
CA ALA A 18 -7.25 -3.91 2.78
C ALA A 18 -7.74 -5.35 2.77
N THR A 19 -9.04 -5.57 3.03
CA THR A 19 -9.66 -6.90 3.02
C THR A 19 -9.55 -7.56 1.65
N LYS A 20 -9.80 -6.82 0.58
CA LYS A 20 -9.60 -7.31 -0.78
C LYS A 20 -8.14 -7.61 -1.05
N LEU A 21 -7.23 -6.68 -0.76
CA LEU A 21 -5.80 -6.87 -1.01
C LEU A 21 -5.21 -8.07 -0.25
N PHE A 22 -5.66 -8.36 0.97
CA PHE A 22 -5.15 -9.49 1.76
C PHE A 22 -5.67 -10.86 1.34
N ASN A 23 -6.89 -10.91 0.81
CA ASN A 23 -7.61 -12.17 0.61
C ASN A 23 -7.83 -12.52 -0.87
N GLU A 24 -7.89 -11.51 -1.74
CA GLU A 24 -8.31 -11.64 -3.14
C GLU A 24 -7.23 -11.24 -4.14
N TYR A 25 -6.05 -10.80 -3.67
CA TYR A 25 -4.96 -10.36 -4.55
C TYR A 25 -3.59 -10.80 -4.06
N ALA A 26 -2.74 -11.17 -5.02
CA ALA A 26 -1.31 -11.39 -4.83
C ALA A 26 -0.49 -10.37 -5.63
N ILE A 27 0.79 -10.23 -5.31
CA ILE A 27 1.75 -9.50 -6.14
C ILE A 27 2.63 -10.53 -6.85
N ILE A 28 2.61 -10.53 -8.18
CA ILE A 28 3.50 -11.36 -9.00
C ILE A 28 4.68 -10.53 -9.46
N THR A 29 5.88 -11.11 -9.34
CA THR A 29 7.13 -10.63 -9.93
C THR A 29 7.59 -11.64 -11.00
N HIS A 30 8.75 -11.41 -11.62
CA HIS A 30 9.35 -12.36 -12.56
C HIS A 30 9.71 -13.73 -11.92
N ASN A 31 10.01 -13.77 -10.62
CA ASN A 31 10.53 -14.96 -9.94
C ASN A 31 9.59 -15.59 -8.92
N SER A 32 8.65 -14.81 -8.40
CA SER A 32 7.79 -15.28 -7.31
C SER A 32 6.48 -14.52 -7.22
N GLU A 33 5.58 -15.13 -6.47
CA GLU A 33 4.28 -14.62 -6.09
C GLU A 33 4.26 -14.32 -4.58
N TYR A 34 3.64 -13.21 -4.21
CA TYR A 34 3.67 -12.67 -2.86
C TYR A 34 2.27 -12.39 -2.33
N ARG A 35 2.02 -12.79 -1.08
CA ARG A 35 0.85 -12.33 -0.30
C ARG A 35 1.25 -11.11 0.53
N ILE A 36 0.44 -10.05 0.53
CA ILE A 36 0.66 -8.92 1.44
C ILE A 36 0.27 -9.36 2.86
N LEU A 37 1.07 -9.00 3.87
CA LEU A 37 0.80 -9.33 5.28
C LEU A 37 0.58 -8.11 6.16
N GLU A 38 1.16 -6.97 5.78
CA GLU A 38 1.04 -5.70 6.51
C GLU A 38 1.08 -4.54 5.52
N MET A 39 0.16 -3.59 5.70
CA MET A 39 0.10 -2.35 4.91
C MET A 39 -0.34 -1.15 5.75
N GLU A 40 0.00 0.05 5.31
CA GLU A 40 -0.46 1.32 5.88
C GLU A 40 -1.09 2.21 4.82
N PHE A 41 -2.22 2.85 5.15
CA PHE A 41 -2.85 3.83 4.29
C PHE A 41 -2.35 5.24 4.63
N TYR A 42 -2.04 6.01 3.58
CA TYR A 42 -1.75 7.43 3.63
C TYR A 42 -2.67 8.10 2.62
N TRP A 43 -3.56 8.98 3.08
CA TRP A 43 -4.56 9.65 2.24
C TRP A 43 -4.67 11.11 2.64
N ASN A 44 -4.54 12.02 1.67
CA ASN A 44 -4.73 13.44 1.89
C ASN A 44 -5.67 14.01 0.83
N SER A 45 -6.65 14.81 1.25
CA SER A 45 -7.61 15.52 0.40
C SER A 45 -8.00 16.85 1.04
N ASN A 46 -8.95 17.57 0.43
CA ASN A 46 -9.50 18.80 1.00
C ASN A 46 -10.28 18.57 2.30
N THR A 47 -10.85 17.37 2.48
CA THR A 47 -11.70 16.99 3.63
C THR A 47 -11.02 16.01 4.58
N HIS A 48 -9.93 15.38 4.13
CA HIS A 48 -9.13 14.45 4.91
C HIS A 48 -7.68 14.93 4.93
N ILE A 49 -7.30 15.70 5.96
CA ILE A 49 -5.93 16.22 6.05
C ILE A 49 -5.02 15.17 6.67
N ASP A 50 -4.02 14.72 5.94
CA ASP A 50 -2.92 13.89 6.42
C ASP A 50 -1.57 14.41 5.88
N LYS A 51 -0.91 15.26 6.68
CA LYS A 51 0.40 15.85 6.36
C LYS A 51 1.56 14.84 6.32
N SER A 52 1.32 13.57 6.68
CA SER A 52 2.31 12.50 6.52
C SER A 52 2.29 11.86 5.14
N THR A 53 1.27 12.15 4.32
CA THR A 53 1.15 11.63 2.96
C THR A 53 2.17 12.26 2.03
N TYR A 54 2.90 11.43 1.29
CA TYR A 54 3.84 11.90 0.26
C TYR A 54 3.10 12.67 -0.84
N THR A 55 3.50 13.92 -1.06
CA THR A 55 2.95 14.76 -2.13
C THR A 55 3.27 14.18 -3.51
N ARG A 56 2.37 14.42 -4.46
CA ARG A 56 2.47 13.94 -5.86
C ARG A 56 3.00 15.04 -6.78
N THR A 57 4.09 15.71 -6.37
CA THR A 57 4.58 16.94 -7.04
C THR A 57 5.29 16.72 -8.37
N HIS A 58 5.90 15.54 -8.57
CA HIS A 58 6.72 15.26 -9.76
C HIS A 58 6.10 14.22 -10.69
N VAL A 59 5.09 13.50 -10.20
CA VAL A 59 4.37 12.44 -10.91
C VAL A 59 2.94 12.38 -10.37
N GLU A 60 1.98 12.08 -11.24
CA GLU A 60 0.57 11.87 -10.90
C GLU A 60 0.18 10.41 -11.15
N PRO A 61 0.54 9.48 -10.23
CA PRO A 61 0.26 8.07 -10.42
C PRO A 61 -1.24 7.79 -10.26
N LYS A 62 -1.79 6.98 -11.17
CA LYS A 62 -3.18 6.52 -11.10
C LYS A 62 -3.37 5.48 -10.01
N SER A 63 -4.61 5.31 -9.55
CA SER A 63 -4.95 4.27 -8.57
C SER A 63 -4.51 2.88 -9.04
N GLY A 64 -3.69 2.20 -8.24
CA GLY A 64 -3.13 0.88 -8.55
C GLY A 64 -1.74 0.89 -9.19
N GLU A 65 -1.21 2.05 -9.59
CA GLU A 65 0.16 2.17 -10.07
C GLU A 65 1.17 2.12 -8.91
N TRP A 66 2.41 1.71 -9.20
CA TRP A 66 3.48 1.71 -8.20
C TRP A 66 4.05 3.11 -8.05
N PHE A 67 4.05 3.63 -6.82
CA PHE A 67 4.68 4.90 -6.49
C PHE A 67 5.84 4.69 -5.53
N PHE A 68 7.05 5.03 -5.98
CA PHE A 68 8.28 4.87 -5.19
C PHE A 68 8.63 6.15 -4.45
N HIS A 69 9.07 6.02 -3.20
CA HIS A 69 9.52 7.12 -2.36
C HIS A 69 10.55 6.62 -1.35
N TYR A 70 11.16 7.54 -0.59
CA TYR A 70 12.26 7.23 0.32
C TYR A 70 11.93 6.22 1.43
N SER A 71 10.65 6.03 1.75
CA SER A 71 10.24 5.08 2.79
C SER A 71 9.84 3.71 2.24
N GLY A 72 9.68 3.54 0.92
CA GLY A 72 9.26 2.27 0.34
C GLY A 72 8.54 2.43 -1.00
N VAL A 73 7.51 1.61 -1.19
CA VAL A 73 6.67 1.60 -2.37
C VAL A 73 5.21 1.55 -1.95
N ASP A 74 4.42 2.42 -2.57
CA ASP A 74 2.97 2.49 -2.42
C ASP A 74 2.29 1.82 -3.60
N ILE A 75 1.11 1.24 -3.33
CA ILE A 75 0.04 1.18 -4.33
C ILE A 75 -0.61 2.56 -4.35
N ALA A 76 -0.45 3.31 -5.43
CA ALA A 76 -0.97 4.67 -5.53
C ALA A 76 -2.50 4.68 -5.45
N LEU A 77 -3.03 5.77 -4.90
CA LEU A 77 -4.45 6.08 -4.78
C LEU A 77 -4.67 7.52 -5.25
N GLU A 78 -5.70 7.73 -6.07
CA GLU A 78 -6.16 9.04 -6.51
C GLU A 78 -7.70 9.15 -6.46
N ASN A 79 -8.18 10.36 -6.19
CA ASN A 79 -9.56 10.77 -6.45
C ASN A 79 -9.56 12.22 -6.95
N LYS A 80 -9.79 12.39 -8.26
CA LYS A 80 -9.78 13.70 -8.92
C LYS A 80 -10.93 14.62 -8.47
N THR A 81 -12.06 14.04 -8.06
CA THR A 81 -13.25 14.79 -7.62
C THR A 81 -13.03 15.42 -6.25
N SER A 82 -12.48 14.69 -5.28
CA SER A 82 -12.18 15.25 -3.95
C SER A 82 -10.83 15.98 -3.88
N GLY A 83 -9.99 15.86 -4.93
CA GLY A 83 -8.59 16.27 -4.89
C GLY A 83 -7.73 15.35 -4.01
N GLY A 84 -8.23 14.15 -3.72
CA GLY A 84 -7.59 13.16 -2.87
C GLY A 84 -6.41 12.49 -3.56
N TYR A 85 -5.31 12.34 -2.84
CA TYR A 85 -4.13 11.60 -3.27
C TYR A 85 -3.54 10.82 -2.10
N GLY A 86 -2.84 9.75 -2.42
CA GLY A 86 -2.24 8.93 -1.37
C GLY A 86 -1.71 7.61 -1.89
N GLY A 87 -1.44 6.71 -0.96
CA GLY A 87 -0.88 5.41 -1.25
C GLY A 87 -1.06 4.40 -0.13
N ILE A 88 -0.96 3.13 -0.50
CA ILE A 88 -0.93 2.00 0.40
C ILE A 88 0.51 1.50 0.50
N LEU A 89 1.19 1.86 1.58
CA LEU A 89 2.57 1.48 1.83
C LEU A 89 2.63 0.00 2.20
N LEU A 90 3.39 -0.79 1.43
CA LEU A 90 3.62 -2.20 1.75
C LEU A 90 4.67 -2.33 2.85
N ARG A 91 4.37 -3.08 3.91
CA ARG A 91 5.27 -3.23 5.07
C ARG A 91 5.73 -4.64 5.34
N SER A 92 4.94 -5.64 4.96
CA SER A 92 5.33 -7.04 5.06
C SER A 92 4.69 -7.83 3.94
N ILE A 93 5.45 -8.74 3.35
CA ILE A 93 5.01 -9.65 2.30
C ILE A 93 5.49 -11.08 2.59
N TYR A 94 4.74 -12.07 2.11
CA TYR A 94 5.10 -13.48 2.18
C TYR A 94 5.32 -14.04 0.79
N ASP A 95 6.51 -14.58 0.56
CA ASP A 95 6.91 -15.24 -0.69
C ASP A 95 6.31 -16.65 -0.73
N LEU A 96 5.31 -16.85 -1.60
CA LEU A 96 4.58 -18.12 -1.71
C LEU A 96 5.46 -19.26 -2.22
N ASN A 97 6.47 -18.96 -3.03
CA ASN A 97 7.36 -19.97 -3.60
C ASN A 97 8.40 -20.40 -2.57
N ASN A 98 9.06 -19.43 -1.93
CA ASN A 98 10.17 -19.68 -0.99
C ASN A 98 9.73 -19.87 0.46
N LYS A 99 8.43 -19.73 0.75
CA LYS A 99 7.83 -19.84 2.09
C LYS A 99 8.53 -18.94 3.12
N LYS A 100 8.79 -17.69 2.75
CA LYS A 100 9.55 -16.73 3.56
C LYS A 100 8.83 -15.40 3.72
N VAL A 101 8.81 -14.90 4.95
CA VAL A 101 8.30 -13.56 5.29
C VAL A 101 9.40 -12.52 5.14
N TYR A 102 9.08 -11.39 4.53
CA TYR A 102 9.91 -10.20 4.42
C TYR A 102 9.22 -9.04 5.13
N LYS A 103 9.91 -8.39 6.08
CA LYS A 103 9.37 -7.31 6.91
C LYS A 103 10.16 -6.03 6.72
N GLY A 104 9.46 -4.90 6.69
CA GLY A 104 9.99 -3.56 6.47
C GLY A 104 9.64 -3.02 5.08
N PRO A 105 9.26 -1.74 4.96
CA PRO A 105 8.75 -1.21 3.70
C PRO A 105 9.82 -1.14 2.59
N MET A 106 11.03 -0.72 2.93
CA MET A 106 12.15 -0.77 1.98
C MET A 106 12.55 -2.20 1.60
N VAL A 107 12.42 -3.16 2.53
CA VAL A 107 12.68 -4.58 2.22
C VAL A 107 11.64 -5.10 1.23
N CYS A 108 10.36 -4.74 1.39
CA CYS A 108 9.31 -5.07 0.44
C CYS A 108 9.59 -4.46 -0.94
N ALA A 109 9.93 -3.16 -1.00
CA ALA A 109 10.27 -2.49 -2.24
C ALA A 109 11.46 -3.18 -2.95
N MET A 110 12.56 -3.43 -2.23
CA MET A 110 13.72 -4.11 -2.81
C MET A 110 13.38 -5.53 -3.26
N ARG A 111 12.58 -6.28 -2.47
CA ARG A 111 12.23 -7.65 -2.83
C ARG A 111 11.35 -7.71 -4.09
N LEU A 112 10.38 -6.81 -4.21
CA LEU A 112 9.41 -6.81 -5.31
C LEU A 112 9.97 -6.27 -6.62
N PHE A 113 11.00 -5.42 -6.56
CA PHE A 113 11.47 -4.69 -7.75
C PHE A 113 12.97 -4.89 -8.05
N SER A 114 13.75 -5.52 -7.18
CA SER A 114 15.12 -5.94 -7.51
C SER A 114 15.14 -6.85 -8.74
N GLY A 115 16.19 -6.72 -9.55
CA GLY A 115 16.30 -7.43 -10.83
C GLY A 115 15.57 -6.74 -11.99
N THR A 116 14.84 -5.64 -11.74
CA THR A 116 14.33 -4.78 -12.82
C THR A 116 15.46 -3.90 -13.35
N ASN A 117 15.72 -3.97 -14.65
CA ASN A 117 16.62 -3.02 -15.33
C ASN A 117 15.81 -1.79 -15.74
N ALA A 118 16.21 -0.61 -15.26
CA ALA A 118 15.53 0.66 -15.51
C ALA A 118 15.49 1.07 -16.99
N PHE A 119 16.39 0.53 -17.80
CA PHE A 119 16.47 0.76 -19.25
C PHE A 119 15.81 -0.35 -20.08
N SER A 120 15.36 -1.44 -19.44
CA SER A 120 14.52 -2.45 -20.08
C SER A 120 13.05 -2.12 -19.79
N ASP A 121 12.25 -1.95 -20.83
CA ASP A 121 10.93 -1.30 -20.77
C ASP A 121 9.84 -1.97 -19.92
N THR A 122 10.11 -2.96 -19.07
CA THR A 122 9.02 -3.59 -18.32
C THR A 122 9.33 -3.95 -16.87
N ILE A 123 8.87 -3.08 -15.96
CA ILE A 123 8.44 -3.51 -14.62
C ILE A 123 7.36 -4.57 -14.82
N LYS A 124 7.67 -5.83 -14.49
CA LYS A 124 6.72 -6.95 -14.56
C LYS A 124 5.89 -7.12 -13.28
N THR A 125 6.26 -6.41 -12.22
CA THR A 125 5.61 -6.51 -10.92
C THR A 125 4.18 -6.01 -11.01
N LYS A 126 3.21 -6.88 -10.73
CA LYS A 126 1.78 -6.60 -10.90
C LYS A 126 0.98 -7.15 -9.73
N ILE A 127 -0.07 -6.44 -9.36
CA ILE A 127 -1.10 -6.94 -8.47
C ILE A 127 -2.08 -7.74 -9.33
N VAL A 128 -2.35 -8.99 -8.96
CA VAL A 128 -3.18 -9.93 -9.71
C VAL A 128 -4.23 -10.58 -8.82
N PRO A 129 -5.40 -10.96 -9.35
CA PRO A 129 -6.38 -11.73 -8.58
C PRO A 129 -5.77 -13.05 -8.06
N HIS A 130 -6.03 -13.38 -6.80
CA HIS A 130 -5.63 -14.64 -6.17
C HIS A 130 -6.58 -14.97 -5.02
N ASN A 131 -6.91 -16.24 -4.79
CA ASN A 131 -7.80 -16.63 -3.69
C ASN A 131 -6.99 -17.17 -2.49
N PHE A 132 -6.89 -16.38 -1.42
CA PHE A 132 -6.32 -16.84 -0.16
C PHE A 132 -7.41 -17.25 0.84
N THR A 133 -7.06 -18.12 1.79
CA THR A 133 -7.89 -18.34 2.97
C THR A 133 -8.06 -17.02 3.72
N LYS A 134 -9.33 -16.67 4.00
CA LYS A 134 -9.66 -15.47 4.76
C LYS A 134 -9.03 -15.52 6.14
N THR A 135 -8.42 -14.41 6.52
CA THR A 135 -7.76 -14.23 7.81
C THR A 135 -8.32 -13.02 8.52
N ASP A 136 -8.36 -13.07 9.85
CA ASP A 136 -8.73 -11.91 10.66
C ASP A 136 -7.72 -10.78 10.44
N ILE A 137 -8.24 -9.59 10.20
CA ILE A 137 -7.45 -8.38 9.96
C ILE A 137 -7.40 -7.60 11.27
N GLN A 138 -6.20 -7.37 11.77
CA GLN A 138 -5.94 -6.48 12.90
C GLN A 138 -5.69 -5.08 12.37
N LYS A 139 -6.34 -4.08 12.98
CA LYS A 139 -6.11 -2.67 12.70
C LYS A 139 -5.46 -1.99 13.90
N THR A 140 -4.46 -1.15 13.63
CA THR A 140 -3.73 -0.38 14.64
C THR A 140 -3.38 1.01 14.11
N GLU A 141 -2.85 1.86 14.98
CA GLU A 141 -2.12 3.07 14.55
C GLU A 141 -0.94 2.71 13.63
N ARG A 142 -0.59 3.64 12.74
CA ARG A 142 0.59 3.56 11.88
C ARG A 142 1.88 3.74 12.68
N ILE A 143 2.97 3.17 12.19
CA ILE A 143 4.27 3.18 12.87
C ILE A 143 5.34 3.92 12.07
N GLY A 144 6.27 4.56 12.79
CA GLY A 144 7.38 5.28 12.15
C GLY A 144 6.98 6.61 11.49
N LEU A 145 5.87 7.21 11.94
CA LEU A 145 5.41 8.50 11.46
C LEU A 145 6.31 9.66 11.95
N GLY A 146 6.55 10.62 11.06
CA GLY A 146 7.27 11.85 11.38
C GLY A 146 6.41 12.89 12.11
N LYS A 147 7.02 14.00 12.53
CA LYS A 147 6.35 15.09 13.26
C LYS A 147 5.10 15.64 12.57
N ASN A 148 5.09 15.65 11.24
CA ASN A 148 3.98 16.15 10.43
C ASN A 148 2.65 15.43 10.75
N ALA A 149 2.69 14.13 11.08
CA ALA A 149 1.49 13.38 11.44
C ALA A 149 0.91 13.77 12.81
N LEU A 150 1.73 14.36 13.68
CA LEU A 150 1.30 14.82 15.01
C LEU A 150 0.54 16.14 14.92
N GLU A 151 0.88 16.99 13.93
CA GLU A 151 0.32 18.34 13.78
C GLU A 151 -1.20 18.35 13.59
N ASN A 152 -1.73 17.31 12.96
CA ASN A 152 -3.15 17.15 12.64
C ASN A 152 -3.76 15.87 13.27
N GLY A 153 -3.02 15.20 14.17
CA GLY A 153 -3.48 13.98 14.84
C GLY A 153 -3.59 12.74 13.93
N ALA A 154 -3.06 12.80 12.71
CA ALA A 154 -3.08 11.68 11.76
C ALA A 154 -2.34 10.44 12.32
N ASN A 155 -1.45 10.63 13.29
CA ASN A 155 -0.79 9.52 13.98
C ASN A 155 -1.72 8.61 14.78
N LYS A 156 -2.92 9.06 15.15
CA LYS A 156 -3.90 8.30 15.93
C LYS A 156 -4.87 7.48 15.05
N LEU A 157 -4.83 7.70 13.74
CA LEU A 157 -5.70 7.01 12.78
C LEU A 157 -5.30 5.53 12.70
N GLN A 158 -6.29 4.63 12.74
CA GLN A 158 -6.09 3.17 12.73
C GLN A 158 -5.85 2.64 11.30
N TYR A 159 -4.90 3.24 10.59
CA TYR A 159 -4.68 3.03 9.15
C TYR A 159 -3.59 2.01 8.84
N ARG A 160 -3.16 1.26 9.84
CA ARG A 160 -2.27 0.10 9.67
C ARG A 160 -3.09 -1.17 9.79
N PHE A 161 -3.00 -2.02 8.78
CA PHE A 161 -3.70 -3.29 8.71
C PHE A 161 -2.71 -4.45 8.64
N VAL A 162 -2.96 -5.51 9.41
CA VAL A 162 -2.07 -6.66 9.57
C VAL A 162 -2.89 -7.95 9.54
N ILE A 163 -2.39 -8.97 8.85
CA ILE A 163 -2.89 -10.35 8.98
C ILE A 163 -1.80 -11.26 9.55
N LYS A 164 -2.21 -12.32 10.25
CA LYS A 164 -1.29 -13.37 10.68
C LYS A 164 -0.98 -14.30 9.51
N HIS A 165 0.30 -14.67 9.40
CA HIS A 165 0.80 -15.67 8.48
C HIS A 165 1.12 -16.95 9.23
#